data_AF-R6NWY9-F1
#
_entry.id   AF-R6NWY9-F1
#
_cell.length_a   1.000
_cell.length_b   1.000
_cell.length_c   1.000
_cell.angle_alpha   90.00
_cell.angle_beta   90.00
_cell.angle_gamma   90.00
#
_symmetry.space_group_name_H-M   'P 1'
#
loop_
_entity.id
_entity.type
_entity.pdbx_description
1 polymer ?
#
loop_
_entity_poly.entity_id
_entity_poly.type
_entity_poly.pdbx_seq_one_letter_code
_entity_poly.pdbx_strand_id
1 'polypeptide(L)'
;MERHGIEWEHKGTHEKHLSVLDYKKQERAAELEKLGVEIEKKQTEFNALSDRILNYDEGLERLQTVDEMLDNAPEYQLSEPQGFMTAKAYKTKIAEPLIQKLKALVKTALARCFEGWDNYHRLNITNGNLYRENEMLSKINRKLKNENENLRSEVKDYKLLRKVFGHKQIDELLEQARNIKGRKRENPRSR
;
A
#
# COMPACT_ATOMS: atom_id res chain seq x y z
N MET A 1 37.92 -53.98 30.38
CA MET A 1 37.67 -52.54 30.15
C MET A 1 37.25 -52.37 28.69
N GLU A 2 35.95 -52.36 28.44
CA GLU A 2 35.40 -52.15 27.09
C GLU A 2 35.56 -50.66 26.72
N ARG A 3 36.20 -50.39 25.59
CA ARG A 3 36.36 -49.03 25.06
C ARG A 3 35.17 -48.76 24.14
N HIS A 4 34.22 -47.95 24.59
CA HIS A 4 33.16 -47.43 23.72
C HIS A 4 33.79 -46.48 22.70
N GLY A 5 33.80 -46.88 21.42
CA GLY A 5 34.17 -46.01 20.31
C GLY A 5 33.11 -44.95 20.09
N ILE A 6 33.52 -43.69 20.00
CA ILE A 6 32.63 -42.59 19.62
C ILE A 6 32.56 -42.59 18.09
N GLU A 7 31.42 -43.03 17.53
CA GLU A 7 31.13 -42.89 16.10
C GLU A 7 30.56 -41.49 15.84
N TRP A 8 31.24 -40.72 15.01
CA TRP A 8 30.78 -39.40 14.58
C TRP A 8 29.92 -39.53 13.32
N GLU A 9 28.67 -39.09 13.41
CA GLU A 9 27.76 -39.01 12.26
C GLU A 9 28.20 -37.85 11.34
N HIS A 10 28.78 -38.17 10.18
CA HIS A 10 29.16 -37.19 9.16
C HIS A 10 27.91 -36.59 8.51
N LYS A 11 27.40 -35.50 9.09
CA LYS A 11 26.38 -34.65 8.47
C LYS A 11 27.01 -33.94 7.27
N GLY A 12 26.78 -34.47 6.07
CA GLY A 12 27.32 -33.96 4.80
C GLY A 12 26.81 -32.58 4.36
N THR A 13 26.66 -31.64 5.29
CA THR A 13 26.36 -30.22 5.04
C THR A 13 27.66 -29.44 5.11
N HIS A 14 28.53 -29.62 4.11
CA HIS A 14 29.67 -28.73 3.94
C HIS A 14 29.25 -27.58 3.04
N GLU A 15 28.95 -26.43 3.63
CA GLU A 15 28.92 -25.18 2.86
C GLU A 15 30.35 -24.89 2.40
N LYS A 16 30.52 -24.54 1.11
CA LYS A 16 31.83 -24.10 0.64
C LYS A 16 32.25 -22.90 1.48
N HIS A 17 33.33 -23.05 2.24
CA HIS A 17 33.90 -21.94 3.01
C HIS A 17 34.35 -20.85 2.04
N LEU A 18 33.59 -19.77 1.96
CA LEU A 18 34.06 -18.53 1.39
C LEU A 18 35.24 -18.04 2.22
N SER A 19 36.23 -17.42 1.58
CA SER A 19 37.24 -16.68 2.34
C SER A 19 36.53 -15.59 3.16
N VAL A 20 37.10 -15.22 4.32
CA VAL A 20 36.54 -14.13 5.15
C VAL A 20 36.31 -12.86 4.31
N LEU A 21 37.14 -12.63 3.30
CA LEU A 21 36.99 -11.51 2.37
C LEU A 21 35.77 -11.65 1.46
N ASP A 22 35.55 -12.83 0.89
CA ASP A 22 34.43 -13.06 -0.03
C ASP A 22 33.09 -13.08 0.71
N TYR A 23 33.05 -13.62 1.93
CA TYR A 23 31.89 -13.53 2.81
C TYR A 23 31.54 -12.06 3.13
N LYS A 24 32.53 -11.25 3.52
CA LYS A 24 32.32 -9.82 3.79
C LYS A 24 31.85 -9.04 2.55
N LYS A 25 32.33 -9.40 1.36
CA LYS A 25 31.86 -8.80 0.09
C LYS A 25 30.40 -9.14 -0.17
N GLN A 26 29.99 -10.37 0.07
CA GLN A 26 28.59 -10.80 -0.09
C GLN A 26 27.66 -10.10 0.89
N GLU A 27 28.03 -10.03 2.17
CA GLU A 27 27.26 -9.30 3.20
C GLU A 27 27.11 -7.82 2.84
N ARG A 28 28.21 -7.17 2.42
CA ARG A 28 28.17 -5.77 1.97
C ARG A 28 27.30 -5.58 0.73
N ALA A 29 27.33 -6.50 -0.22
CA ALA A 29 26.48 -6.43 -1.40
C ALA A 29 25.00 -6.50 -1.03
N ALA A 30 24.63 -7.40 -0.11
CA ALA A 30 23.27 -7.52 0.40
C ALA A 30 22.82 -6.29 1.19
N GLU A 31 23.73 -5.66 1.96
CA GLU A 31 23.46 -4.40 2.65
C GLU A 31 23.25 -3.24 1.67
N LEU A 32 24.09 -3.13 0.64
CA LEU A 32 23.96 -2.11 -0.41
C LEU A 32 22.64 -2.26 -1.19
N GLU A 33 22.23 -3.49 -1.49
CA GLU A 33 20.94 -3.75 -2.13
C GLU A 33 19.77 -3.26 -1.27
N LYS A 34 19.78 -3.58 0.04
CA LYS A 34 18.76 -3.11 0.99
C LYS A 34 18.73 -1.58 1.09
N LEU A 35 19.90 -0.95 1.22
CA LEU A 35 20.02 0.51 1.27
C LEU A 35 19.57 1.15 -0.04
N GLY A 36 19.85 0.54 -1.19
CA GLY A 36 19.39 1.00 -2.50
C GLY A 36 17.87 1.03 -2.59
N VAL A 37 17.20 -0.04 -2.14
CA VAL A 37 15.73 -0.11 -2.08
C VAL A 37 15.16 0.95 -1.13
N GLU A 38 15.81 1.19 0.01
CA GLU A 38 15.37 2.22 0.97
C GLU A 38 15.53 3.64 0.41
N ILE A 39 16.64 3.92 -0.27
CA ILE A 39 16.88 5.20 -0.96
C ILE A 39 15.83 5.42 -2.05
N GLU A 40 15.54 4.42 -2.88
CA GLU A 40 14.52 4.53 -3.93
C GLU A 40 13.15 4.84 -3.31
N LYS A 41 12.76 4.10 -2.26
CA LYS A 41 11.53 4.38 -1.51
C LYS A 41 11.51 5.82 -0.99
N LYS A 42 12.57 6.28 -0.33
CA LYS A 42 12.65 7.65 0.18
C LYS A 42 12.60 8.71 -0.92
N GLN A 43 13.21 8.45 -2.07
CA GLN A 43 13.13 9.33 -3.22
C GLN A 43 11.70 9.45 -3.76
N THR A 44 10.96 8.34 -3.85
CA THR A 44 9.56 8.36 -4.27
C THR A 44 8.66 9.12 -3.28
N GLU A 45 8.87 8.93 -1.97
CA GLU A 45 8.17 9.69 -0.91
C GLU A 45 8.47 11.19 -1.01
N PHE A 46 9.74 11.55 -1.24
CA PHE A 46 10.17 12.94 -1.40
C PHE A 46 9.53 13.60 -2.64
N ASN A 47 9.57 12.93 -3.80
CA ASN A 47 8.98 13.46 -5.03
C ASN A 47 7.47 13.70 -4.86
N ALA A 48 6.74 12.76 -4.25
CA ALA A 48 5.32 12.91 -3.98
C ALA A 48 5.01 14.09 -3.02
N LEU A 49 5.87 14.32 -2.02
CA LEU A 49 5.74 15.48 -1.14
C LEU A 49 6.04 16.79 -1.86
N SER A 50 7.07 16.80 -2.72
CA SER A 50 7.44 17.95 -3.54
C SER A 50 6.30 18.35 -4.48
N ASP A 51 5.71 17.39 -5.20
CA ASP A 51 4.57 17.63 -6.09
C ASP A 51 3.37 18.21 -5.32
N ARG A 52 3.15 17.74 -4.09
CA ARG A 52 2.08 18.25 -3.22
C ARG A 52 2.32 19.69 -2.77
N ILE A 53 3.57 20.05 -2.45
CA ILE A 53 3.93 21.42 -2.09
C ILE A 53 3.70 22.35 -3.27
N LEU A 54 4.17 21.97 -4.46
CA LEU A 54 3.95 22.75 -5.69
C LEU A 54 2.45 22.97 -5.96
N ASN A 55 1.63 21.94 -5.78
CA ASN A 55 0.19 22.07 -5.94
C ASN A 55 -0.45 23.07 -4.94
N TYR A 56 0.03 23.10 -3.69
CA TYR A 56 -0.44 24.06 -2.70
C TYR A 56 0.00 25.48 -3.02
N ASP A 57 1.25 25.67 -3.44
CA ASP A 57 1.77 26.98 -3.81
C ASP A 57 0.98 27.55 -5.01
N GLU A 58 0.75 26.75 -6.05
CA GLU A 58 -0.12 27.14 -7.18
C GLU A 58 -1.55 27.49 -6.72
N GLY A 59 -2.08 26.75 -5.74
CA GLY A 59 -3.39 27.03 -5.16
C GLY A 59 -3.43 28.37 -4.43
N LEU A 60 -2.38 28.69 -3.66
CA LEU A 60 -2.25 29.96 -2.94
C LEU A 60 -2.12 31.14 -3.89
N GLU A 61 -1.31 31.03 -4.93
CA GLU A 61 -1.16 32.09 -5.95
C GLU A 61 -2.50 32.40 -6.64
N ARG A 62 -3.27 31.36 -6.98
CA ARG A 62 -4.61 31.54 -7.57
C ARG A 62 -5.58 32.21 -6.60
N LEU A 63 -5.54 31.84 -5.32
CA LEU A 63 -6.38 32.48 -4.31
C LEU A 63 -6.02 33.95 -4.12
N GLN A 64 -4.73 34.26 -4.08
CA GLN A 64 -4.25 35.64 -3.97
C GLN A 64 -4.68 36.47 -5.19
N THR A 65 -4.62 35.89 -6.39
CA THR A 65 -5.13 36.54 -7.61
C THR A 65 -6.62 36.86 -7.50
N VAL A 66 -7.43 35.93 -6.99
CA VAL A 66 -8.88 36.15 -6.79
C VAL A 66 -9.13 37.23 -5.76
N ASP A 67 -8.38 37.25 -4.66
CA ASP A 67 -8.46 38.26 -3.61
C ASP A 67 -8.19 39.67 -4.17
N GLU A 68 -7.08 39.81 -4.92
CA GLU A 68 -6.73 41.07 -5.59
C GLU A 68 -7.79 41.51 -6.60
N MET A 69 -8.38 40.58 -7.36
CA MET A 69 -9.46 40.89 -8.29
C MET A 69 -10.71 41.37 -7.57
N LEU A 70 -11.12 40.73 -6.48
CA LEU A 70 -12.31 41.13 -5.71
C LEU A 70 -12.12 42.52 -5.08
N ASP A 71 -10.91 42.83 -4.60
CA ASP A 71 -10.60 44.11 -3.96
C ASP A 71 -10.45 45.27 -4.95
N ASN A 72 -9.90 45.02 -6.14
CA ASN A 72 -9.49 46.10 -7.04
C ASN A 72 -10.24 46.16 -8.37
N ALA A 73 -10.88 45.09 -8.82
CA ALA A 73 -11.52 45.09 -10.15
C ALA A 73 -12.81 45.92 -10.15
N PRO A 74 -12.99 46.85 -11.11
CA PRO A 74 -14.15 47.75 -11.15
C PRO A 74 -15.51 47.05 -11.21
N GLU A 75 -15.55 45.82 -11.72
CA GLU A 75 -16.78 45.03 -11.87
C GLU A 75 -17.34 44.48 -10.55
N TYR A 76 -16.52 44.43 -9.49
CA TYR A 76 -16.91 44.02 -8.14
C TYR A 76 -17.06 45.21 -7.18
N GLN A 77 -16.68 46.41 -7.63
CA GLN A 77 -16.79 47.63 -6.83
C GLN A 77 -18.12 48.34 -7.04
N LEU A 78 -18.67 48.88 -5.95
CA LEU A 78 -19.88 49.67 -6.01
C LEU A 78 -19.56 51.07 -6.55
N SER A 79 -19.91 51.34 -7.80
CA SER A 79 -19.63 52.62 -8.45
C SER A 79 -20.47 53.76 -7.87
N GLU A 80 -19.94 54.99 -7.87
CA GLU A 80 -20.69 56.17 -7.44
C GLU A 80 -21.90 56.46 -8.36
N PRO A 81 -22.98 57.06 -7.83
CA PRO A 81 -24.11 57.46 -8.64
C PRO A 81 -23.73 58.61 -9.58
N GLN A 82 -24.05 58.45 -10.87
CA GLN A 82 -23.94 59.53 -11.86
C GLN A 82 -24.86 60.71 -11.49
N GLY A 83 -24.43 61.94 -11.82
CA GLY A 83 -25.18 63.17 -11.53
C GLY A 83 -26.63 63.11 -12.04
N PHE A 84 -27.57 63.58 -11.22
CA PHE A 84 -29.03 63.55 -11.45
C PHE A 84 -29.70 62.17 -11.40
N MET A 85 -28.99 61.10 -11.05
CA MET A 85 -29.62 59.80 -10.84
C MET A 85 -30.39 59.75 -9.52
N THR A 86 -31.64 59.29 -9.57
CA THR A 86 -32.43 59.05 -8.35
C THR A 86 -31.92 57.82 -7.59
N ALA A 87 -32.09 57.79 -6.27
CA ALA A 87 -31.74 56.62 -5.45
C ALA A 87 -32.41 55.32 -5.96
N LYS A 88 -33.65 55.41 -6.45
CA LYS A 88 -34.38 54.28 -7.06
C LYS A 88 -33.70 53.78 -8.34
N ALA A 89 -33.27 54.70 -9.21
CA ALA A 89 -32.54 54.36 -10.43
C ALA A 89 -31.17 53.76 -10.11
N TYR A 90 -30.44 54.30 -9.13
CA TYR A 90 -29.15 53.75 -8.69
C TYR A 90 -29.28 52.33 -8.15
N LYS A 91 -30.24 52.10 -7.23
CA LYS A 91 -30.51 50.78 -6.67
C LYS A 91 -30.77 49.76 -7.78
N THR A 92 -31.66 50.08 -8.71
CA THR A 92 -32.11 49.13 -9.74
C THR A 92 -31.09 48.90 -10.85
N LYS A 93 -30.32 49.92 -11.23
CA LYS A 93 -29.38 49.84 -12.36
C LYS A 93 -27.95 49.47 -11.98
N ILE A 94 -27.53 49.74 -10.74
CA ILE A 94 -26.13 49.57 -10.29
C ILE A 94 -26.04 48.57 -9.14
N ALA A 95 -26.69 48.85 -8.01
CA ALA A 95 -26.53 48.05 -6.80
C ALA A 95 -27.13 46.64 -6.92
N GLU A 96 -28.36 46.52 -7.42
CA GLU A 96 -29.05 45.22 -7.53
C GLU A 96 -28.31 44.26 -8.49
N PRO A 97 -27.86 44.67 -9.69
CA PRO A 97 -27.05 43.80 -10.55
C PRO A 97 -25.74 43.33 -9.90
N LEU A 98 -25.03 44.20 -9.18
CA LEU A 98 -23.81 43.83 -8.45
C LEU A 98 -24.12 42.80 -7.35
N ILE A 99 -25.18 43.02 -6.56
CA ILE A 99 -25.63 42.08 -5.54
C ILE A 99 -26.00 40.72 -6.16
N GLN A 100 -26.64 40.70 -7.33
CA GLN A 100 -26.95 39.44 -8.01
C GLN A 100 -25.70 38.70 -8.47
N LYS A 101 -24.70 39.40 -9.01
CA LYS A 101 -23.39 38.81 -9.35
C LYS A 101 -22.71 38.22 -8.11
N LEU A 102 -22.66 38.96 -7.00
CA LEU A 102 -22.08 38.48 -5.73
C LEU A 102 -22.82 37.24 -5.20
N LYS A 103 -24.16 37.24 -5.23
CA LYS A 103 -24.96 36.06 -4.84
C LYS A 103 -24.65 34.85 -5.73
N ALA A 104 -24.48 35.04 -7.03
CA ALA A 104 -24.13 33.96 -7.95
C ALA A 104 -22.72 33.41 -7.68
N LEU A 105 -21.75 34.29 -7.42
CA LEU A 105 -20.39 33.93 -7.07
C LEU A 105 -20.35 33.12 -5.77
N VAL A 106 -21.02 33.58 -4.71
CA VAL A 106 -21.11 32.88 -3.42
C VAL A 106 -21.76 31.50 -3.58
N LYS A 107 -22.87 31.40 -4.34
CA LYS A 107 -23.53 30.11 -4.61
C LYS A 107 -22.58 29.14 -5.31
N THR A 108 -21.85 29.63 -6.31
CA THR A 108 -20.90 28.81 -7.08
C THR A 108 -19.75 28.35 -6.22
N ALA A 109 -19.16 29.25 -5.42
CA ALA A 109 -18.08 28.93 -4.49
C ALA A 109 -18.52 27.87 -3.46
N LEU A 110 -19.69 28.05 -2.84
CA LEU A 110 -20.25 27.07 -1.90
C LEU A 110 -20.48 25.71 -2.55
N ALA A 111 -21.03 25.67 -3.77
CA ALA A 111 -21.22 24.41 -4.51
C ALA A 111 -19.88 23.69 -4.74
N ARG A 112 -18.85 24.42 -5.15
CA ARG A 112 -17.50 23.85 -5.33
C ARG A 112 -16.87 23.36 -4.02
N CYS A 113 -17.08 24.08 -2.92
CA CYS A 113 -16.63 23.63 -1.60
C CYS A 113 -17.32 22.32 -1.20
N PHE A 114 -18.63 22.20 -1.43
CA PHE A 114 -19.36 20.96 -1.17
C PHE A 114 -18.90 19.79 -2.06
N GLU A 115 -18.68 20.03 -3.36
CA GLU A 115 -18.09 19.03 -4.26
C GLU A 115 -16.72 18.56 -3.76
N GLY A 116 -15.86 19.49 -3.34
CA GLY A 116 -14.55 19.18 -2.77
C GLY A 116 -14.67 18.34 -1.49
N TRP A 117 -15.60 18.69 -0.61
CA TRP A 117 -15.84 17.96 0.63
C TRP A 117 -16.39 16.55 0.40
N ASP A 118 -17.35 16.39 -0.52
CA ASP A 118 -17.88 15.08 -0.91
C ASP A 118 -16.79 14.19 -1.51
N ASN A 119 -15.99 14.74 -2.43
CA ASN A 119 -14.86 14.02 -3.03
C ASN A 119 -13.85 13.58 -1.99
N TYR A 120 -13.49 14.45 -1.04
CA TYR A 120 -12.61 14.11 0.07
C TYR A 120 -13.20 12.98 0.93
N HIS A 121 -14.48 13.08 1.28
CA HIS A 121 -15.16 12.07 2.10
C HIS A 121 -15.15 10.69 1.40
N ARG A 122 -15.48 10.66 0.11
CA ARG A 122 -15.47 9.44 -0.71
C ARG A 122 -14.07 8.84 -0.81
N LEU A 123 -13.05 9.67 -1.07
CA LEU A 123 -11.66 9.23 -1.15
C LEU A 123 -11.20 8.65 0.19
N ASN A 124 -11.55 9.29 1.30
CA ASN A 124 -11.20 8.84 2.63
C ASN A 124 -11.84 7.47 2.98
N ILE A 125 -13.11 7.26 2.60
CA ILE A 125 -13.77 5.95 2.77
C ILE A 125 -13.03 4.87 1.95
N THR A 126 -12.76 5.14 0.68
CA THR A 126 -12.06 4.19 -0.20
C THR A 126 -10.66 3.87 0.33
N ASN A 127 -9.91 4.89 0.77
CA ASN A 127 -8.59 4.70 1.37
C ASN A 127 -8.66 3.85 2.66
N GLY A 128 -9.66 4.08 3.51
CA GLY A 128 -9.89 3.26 4.68
C GLY A 128 -10.22 1.80 4.35
N ASN A 129 -10.98 1.55 3.28
CA ASN A 129 -11.26 0.19 2.82
C ASN A 129 -10.01 -0.50 2.28
N LEU A 130 -9.23 0.19 1.45
CA LEU A 130 -7.96 -0.31 0.93
C LEU A 130 -6.97 -0.63 2.05
N TYR A 131 -6.90 0.20 3.10
CA TYR A 131 -6.04 -0.08 4.24
C TYR A 131 -6.42 -1.39 4.94
N ARG A 132 -7.72 -1.62 5.19
CA ARG A 132 -8.20 -2.87 5.82
C ARG A 132 -7.94 -4.09 4.93
N GLU A 133 -8.16 -3.97 3.63
CA GLU A 133 -7.89 -5.03 2.67
C GLU A 133 -6.39 -5.37 2.63
N ASN A 134 -5.53 -4.36 2.59
CA ASN A 134 -4.08 -4.55 2.62
C ASN A 134 -3.61 -5.21 3.93
N GLU A 135 -4.21 -4.84 5.07
CA GLU A 135 -3.95 -5.52 6.35
C GLU A 135 -4.38 -7.01 6.30
N MET A 136 -5.54 -7.31 5.73
CA MET A 136 -6.02 -8.68 5.55
C MET A 136 -5.09 -9.49 4.64
N LEU A 137 -4.73 -8.94 3.48
CA LEU A 137 -3.81 -9.55 2.53
C LEU A 137 -2.45 -9.81 3.17
N SER A 138 -1.95 -8.86 3.98
CA SER A 138 -0.72 -9.03 4.74
C SER A 138 -0.80 -10.21 5.73
N LYS A 139 -1.93 -10.38 6.43
CA LYS A 139 -2.17 -11.52 7.32
C LYS A 139 -2.22 -12.85 6.55
N ILE A 140 -2.93 -12.88 5.42
CA ILE A 140 -3.01 -14.06 4.54
C ILE A 140 -1.62 -14.43 4.01
N ASN A 141 -0.85 -13.45 3.53
CA ASN A 141 0.51 -13.68 3.03
C ASN A 141 1.44 -14.25 4.11
N ARG A 142 1.35 -13.78 5.36
CA ARG A 142 2.11 -14.36 6.47
C ARG A 142 1.72 -15.82 6.72
N LYS A 143 0.42 -16.13 6.69
CA LYS A 143 -0.06 -17.51 6.87
C LYS A 143 0.44 -18.43 5.76
N LEU A 144 0.30 -18.01 4.50
CA LEU A 144 0.77 -18.77 3.34
C LEU A 144 2.29 -18.97 3.36
N LYS A 145 3.05 -17.96 3.79
CA LYS A 145 4.50 -18.07 3.97
C LYS A 145 4.86 -19.18 4.96
N ASN A 146 4.21 -19.20 6.12
CA ASN A 146 4.43 -20.23 7.15
C ASN A 146 4.03 -21.63 6.65
N GLU A 147 2.88 -21.76 5.98
CA GLU A 147 2.47 -23.04 5.38
C GLU A 147 3.46 -23.54 4.33
N ASN A 148 4.01 -22.65 3.51
CA ASN A 148 5.01 -22.99 2.50
C ASN A 148 6.34 -23.42 3.16
N GLU A 149 6.77 -22.75 4.22
CA GLU A 149 7.94 -23.16 5.01
C GLU A 149 7.77 -24.56 5.60
N ASN A 150 6.60 -24.86 6.19
CA ASN A 150 6.26 -26.18 6.72
C ASN A 150 6.26 -27.27 5.62
N LEU A 151 5.61 -27.01 4.48
CA LEU A 151 5.62 -27.94 3.35
C LEU A 151 7.03 -28.17 2.80
N ARG A 152 7.86 -27.13 2.77
CA ARG A 152 9.27 -27.27 2.37
C ARG A 152 10.05 -28.17 3.34
N SER A 153 9.80 -28.09 4.66
CA SER A 153 10.40 -29.03 5.62
C SER A 153 9.90 -30.45 5.42
N GLU A 154 8.58 -30.66 5.30
CA GLU A 154 8.02 -32.01 5.09
C GLU A 154 8.54 -32.64 3.80
N VAL A 155 8.67 -31.87 2.72
CA VAL A 155 9.24 -32.34 1.44
C VAL A 155 10.73 -32.71 1.59
N LYS A 156 11.50 -31.97 2.41
CA LYS A 156 12.89 -32.33 2.70
C LYS A 156 12.98 -33.65 3.44
N ASP A 157 12.17 -33.85 4.47
CA ASP A 157 12.13 -35.08 5.26
C ASP A 157 11.70 -36.27 4.39
N TYR A 158 10.68 -36.07 3.55
CA TYR A 158 10.25 -37.10 2.61
C TYR A 158 11.35 -37.48 1.61
N LYS A 159 12.07 -36.50 1.05
CA LYS A 159 13.23 -36.77 0.18
C LYS A 159 14.34 -37.53 0.93
N LEU A 160 14.56 -37.22 2.20
CA LEU A 160 15.54 -37.93 3.04
C LEU A 160 15.13 -39.40 3.24
N LEU A 161 13.87 -39.67 3.62
CA LEU A 161 13.36 -41.04 3.77
C LEU A 161 13.54 -41.85 2.48
N ARG A 162 13.17 -41.25 1.34
CA ARG A 162 13.37 -41.85 0.02
C ARG A 162 14.84 -42.15 -0.30
N LYS A 163 15.78 -41.34 0.18
CA LYS A 163 17.22 -41.54 0.00
C LYS A 163 17.77 -42.64 0.90
N VAL A 164 17.31 -42.72 2.15
CA VAL A 164 17.79 -43.69 3.15
C VAL A 164 17.20 -45.08 2.93
N PHE A 165 15.89 -45.17 2.69
CA PHE A 165 15.15 -46.44 2.58
C PHE A 165 14.88 -46.87 1.13
N GLY A 166 15.20 -46.02 0.15
CA GLY A 166 14.98 -46.29 -1.27
C GLY A 166 13.57 -45.92 -1.75
N HIS A 167 13.48 -45.50 -3.01
CA HIS A 167 12.25 -44.96 -3.58
C HIS A 167 11.09 -45.97 -3.61
N LYS A 168 11.34 -47.21 -4.05
CA LYS A 168 10.30 -48.24 -4.20
C LYS A 168 9.63 -48.59 -2.86
N GLN A 169 10.42 -48.82 -1.80
CA GLN A 169 9.89 -49.18 -0.49
C GLN A 169 9.03 -48.07 0.13
N ILE A 170 9.48 -46.81 0.04
CA ILE A 170 8.71 -45.67 0.55
C ILE A 170 7.43 -45.45 -0.25
N ASP A 171 7.47 -45.63 -1.58
CA ASP A 171 6.30 -45.43 -2.42
C ASP A 171 5.24 -46.54 -2.21
N GLU A 172 5.67 -47.80 -2.08
CA GLU A 172 4.81 -48.93 -1.71
C GLU A 172 4.15 -48.73 -0.34
N LEU A 173 4.92 -48.28 0.68
CA LEU A 173 4.40 -47.96 2.01
C LEU A 173 3.35 -46.84 1.96
N LEU A 174 3.59 -45.79 1.16
CA LEU A 174 2.63 -44.71 0.98
C LEU A 174 1.35 -45.17 0.28
N GLU A 175 1.47 -46.03 -0.72
CA GLU A 175 0.32 -46.59 -1.44
C GLU A 175 -0.54 -47.45 -0.51
N GLN A 176 0.08 -48.31 0.30
CA GLN A 176 -0.62 -49.07 1.35
C GLN A 176 -1.32 -48.14 2.35
N ALA A 177 -0.64 -47.10 2.83
CA ALA A 177 -1.22 -46.13 3.77
C ALA A 177 -2.41 -45.36 3.16
N ARG A 178 -2.33 -44.98 1.88
CA ARG A 178 -3.44 -44.34 1.14
C ARG A 178 -4.64 -45.26 1.01
N ASN A 179 -4.42 -46.53 0.67
CA ASN A 179 -5.48 -47.54 0.56
C ASN A 179 -6.19 -47.80 1.90
N ILE A 180 -5.44 -47.84 3.00
CA ILE A 180 -6.02 -47.96 4.36
C ILE A 180 -6.85 -46.72 4.72
N LYS A 181 -6.37 -45.51 4.37
CA LYS A 181 -7.08 -44.26 4.64
C LYS A 181 -8.35 -44.11 3.78
N GLY A 182 -8.31 -44.53 2.52
CA GLY A 182 -9.47 -44.57 1.61
C GLY A 182 -10.57 -45.49 2.14
N ARG A 183 -10.21 -46.73 2.51
CA ARG A 183 -11.16 -47.70 3.11
C ARG A 183 -11.81 -47.19 4.41
N LYS A 184 -11.07 -46.44 5.25
CA LYS A 184 -11.63 -45.81 6.45
C LYS A 184 -12.61 -44.66 6.17
N ARG A 185 -12.52 -43.99 5.02
CA ARG A 185 -13.47 -42.96 4.58
C ARG A 185 -14.75 -43.56 3.99
N GLU A 186 -14.61 -44.68 3.28
CA GLU A 186 -15.74 -45.40 2.65
C GLU A 186 -16.55 -46.23 3.65
N ASN A 187 -15.94 -46.64 4.76
CA ASN A 187 -16.63 -47.39 5.82
C ASN A 187 -16.60 -46.61 7.15
N PRO A 188 -17.42 -45.55 7.29
CA PRO A 188 -17.56 -44.85 8.55
C PRO A 188 -18.38 -45.75 9.48
N ARG A 189 -17.69 -46.68 10.17
CA ARG A 189 -18.21 -47.64 11.18
C ARG A 189 -19.74 -47.68 11.29
N SER A 190 -20.38 -48.64 10.61
CA SER A 190 -21.73 -49.07 10.97
C SER A 190 -21.77 -49.36 12.47
N ARG A 191 -22.68 -48.67 13.15
CA ARG A 191 -22.92 -48.74 14.59
C ARG A 191 -23.54 -50.08 14.96
#